data_AF-A0A1X7PCL6-F1
#
_entry.id   AF-A0A1X7PCL6-F1
#
_cell.length_a   1.000
_cell.length_b   1.000
_cell.length_c   1.000
_cell.angle_alpha   90.00
_cell.angle_beta   90.00
_cell.angle_gamma   90.00
#
_symmetry.space_group_name_H-M   'P 1'
#
loop_
_entity.id
_entity.type
_entity.pdbx_description
1 polymer ?
#
loop_
_entity_poly.entity_id
_entity_poly.type
_entity_poly.pdbx_seq_one_letter_code
_entity_poly.pdbx_strand_id
1 'polypeptide(L)'
;MAEMRKKRPTARVSRCDDATPPTAEQKPLPQSLAETELDEKSPAEWAYERLILYIQNFEEQLDNAHEVAMGFTGGDAGVLRIEGIGFFDPDIVTFYGTDTTGAKTQLIQHVSQLNVMLRALAREVKSDEPPRRIGFRLAADLEVNEADRGKETST
;
A
#
# COMPACT_ATOMS: atom_id res chain seq x y z
N MET A 1 -6.20 2.00 39.50
CA MET A 1 -6.14 1.27 38.22
C MET A 1 -5.58 2.23 37.19
N ALA A 2 -4.37 1.98 36.68
CA ALA A 2 -3.80 2.83 35.64
C ALA A 2 -4.44 2.43 34.31
N GLU A 3 -5.12 3.38 33.66
CA GLU A 3 -5.65 3.20 32.32
C GLU A 3 -4.48 2.96 31.37
N MET A 4 -4.31 1.71 30.91
CA MET A 4 -3.28 1.39 29.90
C MET A 4 -3.61 2.19 28.65
N ARG A 5 -2.74 3.14 28.33
CA ARG A 5 -2.89 4.02 27.17
C ARG A 5 -2.76 3.18 25.90
N LYS A 6 -3.89 2.95 25.19
CA LYS A 6 -3.91 2.21 23.92
C LYS A 6 -2.85 2.74 22.97
N LYS A 7 -1.93 1.88 22.53
CA LYS A 7 -0.88 2.24 21.58
C LYS A 7 -1.47 2.14 20.17
N ARG A 8 -1.80 3.29 19.60
CA ARG A 8 -2.33 3.41 18.23
C ARG A 8 -1.23 3.84 17.26
N PRO A 9 -1.33 3.50 15.96
CA PRO A 9 -0.39 4.00 14.97
C PRO A 9 -0.43 5.53 14.93
N THR A 10 0.76 6.14 14.88
CA THR A 10 0.93 7.58 14.71
C THR A 10 1.65 7.81 13.38
N ALA A 11 1.08 8.66 12.54
CA ALA A 11 1.69 9.09 11.29
C ALA A 11 2.07 10.58 11.38
N ARG A 12 3.18 10.96 10.75
CA ARG A 12 3.62 12.35 10.67
C ARG A 12 4.38 12.56 9.37
N VAL A 13 4.18 13.71 8.75
CA VAL A 13 4.99 14.19 7.62
C VAL A 13 5.53 15.58 7.93
N SER A 14 6.70 15.92 7.39
CA SER A 14 7.25 17.27 7.40
C SER A 14 7.59 17.65 5.96
N ARG A 15 7.22 18.85 5.52
CA ARG A 15 7.32 19.28 4.12
C ARG A 15 7.90 20.69 4.04
N CYS A 16 8.52 21.00 2.90
CA CYS A 16 9.06 22.33 2.62
C CYS A 16 8.01 23.28 2.01
N ASP A 17 6.94 22.75 1.43
CA ASP A 17 5.86 23.51 0.80
C ASP A 17 4.49 23.02 1.31
N ASP A 18 3.69 23.94 1.82
CA ASP A 18 2.35 23.68 2.35
C ASP A 18 1.30 23.52 1.24
N ALA A 19 1.60 23.93 0.00
CA ALA A 19 0.68 23.83 -1.14
C ALA A 19 0.60 22.43 -1.77
N THR A 20 1.37 21.46 -1.28
CA THR A 20 1.37 20.09 -1.81
C THR A 20 0.12 19.32 -1.34
N PRO A 21 -0.55 18.52 -2.21
CA PRO A 21 -1.67 17.67 -1.82
C PRO A 21 -1.36 16.80 -0.60
N PRO A 22 -2.37 16.44 0.23
CA PRO A 22 -2.15 15.60 1.41
C PRO A 22 -1.50 14.25 1.07
N THR A 23 -0.46 13.87 1.81
CA THR A 23 0.18 12.54 1.66
C THR A 23 -0.58 11.46 2.42
N ALA A 24 -0.18 10.19 2.24
CA ALA A 24 -0.80 9.05 2.93
C ALA A 24 -0.79 9.22 4.47
N GLU A 25 0.24 9.85 5.02
CA GLU A 25 0.39 10.09 6.47
C GLU A 25 -0.53 11.19 7.02
N GLN A 26 -1.14 12.00 6.15
CA GLN A 26 -2.01 13.11 6.53
C GLN A 26 -3.49 12.82 6.27
N LYS A 27 -3.77 11.84 5.40
CA LYS A 27 -5.14 11.41 5.14
C LYS A 27 -5.69 10.65 6.35
N PRO A 28 -7.01 10.73 6.61
CA PRO A 28 -7.64 9.92 7.64
C PRO A 28 -7.31 8.44 7.42
N LEU A 29 -6.88 7.76 8.48
CA LEU A 29 -6.73 6.31 8.44
C LEU A 29 -8.12 5.66 8.33
N PRO A 30 -8.25 4.53 7.62
CA PRO A 30 -9.42 3.67 7.75
C PRO A 30 -9.69 3.35 9.23
N GLN A 31 -10.97 3.23 9.60
CA GLN A 31 -11.37 3.12 11.00
C GLN A 31 -10.67 1.95 11.70
N SER A 32 -10.52 0.82 11.01
CA SER A 32 -9.85 -0.36 11.55
C SER A 32 -8.40 -0.07 11.94
N LEU A 33 -7.60 0.53 11.06
CA LEU A 33 -6.21 0.90 11.35
C LEU A 33 -6.11 1.90 12.51
N ALA A 34 -7.07 2.83 12.61
CA ALA A 34 -7.07 3.84 13.66
C ALA A 34 -7.44 3.28 15.05
N GLU A 35 -8.23 2.21 15.09
CA GLU A 35 -8.77 1.62 16.32
C GLU A 35 -8.01 0.38 16.80
N THR A 36 -7.31 -0.32 15.90
CA THR A 36 -6.47 -1.48 16.22
C THR A 36 -5.25 -1.09 17.07
N GLU A 37 -4.98 -1.87 18.11
CA GLU A 37 -3.78 -1.73 18.93
C GLU A 37 -2.55 -2.30 18.21
N LEU A 38 -1.38 -1.68 18.40
CA LEU A 38 -0.19 -2.02 17.61
C LEU A 38 0.22 -3.50 17.68
N ASP A 39 -0.07 -4.17 18.80
CA ASP A 39 0.25 -5.57 19.07
C ASP A 39 -0.79 -6.57 18.54
N GLU A 40 -1.92 -6.10 18.02
CA GLU A 40 -2.95 -6.97 17.43
C GLU A 40 -2.64 -7.41 16.00
N LYS A 41 -1.67 -6.79 15.34
CA LYS A 41 -1.28 -7.09 13.95
C LYS A 41 0.19 -7.43 13.84
N SER A 42 0.52 -8.31 12.90
CA SER A 42 1.90 -8.62 12.58
C SER A 42 2.61 -7.42 11.92
N PRO A 43 3.96 -7.39 11.96
CA PRO A 43 4.73 -6.45 11.16
C PRO A 43 4.37 -6.45 9.66
N ALA A 44 4.12 -7.63 9.08
CA ALA A 44 3.75 -7.78 7.68
C ALA A 44 2.38 -7.18 7.37
N GLU A 45 1.37 -7.45 8.20
CA GLU A 45 0.02 -6.90 8.04
C GLU A 45 0.06 -5.36 8.12
N TRP A 46 0.74 -4.82 9.14
CA TRP A 46 0.92 -3.38 9.25
C TRP A 46 1.61 -2.77 8.03
N ALA A 47 2.62 -3.44 7.47
CA ALA A 47 3.31 -2.96 6.27
C ALA A 47 2.39 -2.99 5.04
N TYR A 48 1.66 -4.07 4.85
CA TYR A 48 0.71 -4.26 3.76
C TYR A 48 -0.37 -3.18 3.71
N GLU A 49 -1.07 -2.95 4.82
CA GLU A 49 -2.15 -1.97 4.85
C GLU A 49 -1.62 -0.55 4.58
N ARG A 50 -0.47 -0.19 5.18
CA ARG A 50 0.15 1.12 4.94
C ARG A 50 0.63 1.28 3.51
N LEU A 51 1.21 0.23 2.91
CA LEU A 51 1.63 0.27 1.50
C LEU A 51 0.44 0.53 0.57
N ILE A 52 -0.73 -0.04 0.85
CA ILE A 52 -1.95 0.24 0.08
C ILE A 52 -2.32 1.72 0.15
N LEU A 53 -2.26 2.33 1.34
CA LEU A 53 -2.51 3.78 1.50
C LEU A 53 -1.52 4.63 0.71
N TYR A 54 -0.23 4.26 0.69
CA TYR A 54 0.77 4.95 -0.13
C TYR A 54 0.51 4.79 -1.64
N ILE A 55 0.19 3.58 -2.09
CA ILE A 55 -0.11 3.31 -3.51
C ILE A 55 -1.35 4.10 -3.95
N GLN A 56 -2.43 4.07 -3.18
CA GLN A 56 -3.64 4.84 -3.45
C GLN A 56 -3.34 6.35 -3.51
N ASN A 57 -2.63 6.87 -2.50
CA ASN A 57 -2.27 8.29 -2.46
C ASN A 57 -1.39 8.72 -3.65
N PHE A 58 -0.48 7.86 -4.08
CA PHE A 58 0.35 8.10 -5.27
C PHE A 58 -0.49 8.10 -6.55
N GLU A 59 -1.37 7.10 -6.72
CA GLU A 59 -2.24 6.97 -7.88
C GLU A 59 -3.23 8.13 -8.04
N GLU A 60 -3.74 8.68 -6.93
CA GLU A 60 -4.61 9.88 -6.95
C GLU A 60 -3.94 11.10 -7.60
N GLN A 61 -2.62 11.16 -7.59
CA GLN A 61 -1.84 12.27 -8.13
C GLN A 61 -1.38 12.02 -9.58
N LEU A 62 -1.68 10.85 -10.14
CA LEU A 62 -1.29 10.49 -11.50
C LEU A 62 -2.33 10.92 -12.53
N ASP A 63 -1.85 11.37 -13.69
CA ASP A 63 -2.68 11.58 -14.87
C ASP A 63 -3.09 10.24 -15.52
N ASN A 64 -3.98 10.30 -16.52
CA ASN A 64 -4.47 9.10 -17.22
C ASN A 64 -3.46 8.48 -18.20
N ALA A 65 -2.28 9.08 -18.38
CA ALA A 65 -1.22 8.57 -19.23
C ALA A 65 -0.22 7.67 -18.47
N HIS A 66 -0.26 7.71 -17.14
CA HIS A 66 0.68 6.98 -16.28
C HIS A 66 -0.02 5.97 -15.36
N GLU A 67 0.68 4.87 -15.10
CA GLU A 67 0.32 3.83 -14.14
C GLU A 67 1.41 3.71 -13.07
N VAL A 68 1.04 3.18 -11.90
CA VAL A 68 1.98 2.97 -10.80
C VAL A 68 2.87 1.76 -11.09
N ALA A 69 4.15 1.89 -10.75
CA ALA A 69 5.10 0.80 -10.79
C ALA A 69 6.05 0.88 -9.59
N MET A 70 6.60 -0.27 -9.21
CA MET A 70 7.58 -0.39 -8.14
C MET A 70 8.99 -0.50 -8.72
N GLY A 71 9.89 0.40 -8.30
CA GLY A 71 11.32 0.24 -8.52
C GLY A 71 11.94 -0.71 -7.49
N PHE A 72 12.76 -1.65 -7.94
CA PHE A 72 13.59 -2.45 -7.05
C PHE A 72 14.76 -1.59 -6.55
N THR A 73 14.86 -1.37 -5.25
CA THR A 73 16.03 -0.70 -4.66
C THR A 73 17.11 -1.75 -4.37
N GLY A 74 18.26 -1.64 -5.04
CA GLY A 74 19.44 -2.47 -4.73
C GLY A 74 19.75 -3.63 -5.69
N GLY A 75 19.16 -3.68 -6.89
CA GLY A 75 19.55 -4.65 -7.92
C GLY A 75 19.12 -4.25 -9.33
N ASP A 76 19.65 -4.94 -10.34
CA ASP A 76 19.34 -4.73 -11.78
C ASP A 76 17.93 -5.20 -12.19
N ALA A 77 17.09 -5.61 -11.23
CA ALA A 77 15.76 -6.19 -11.46
C ALA A 77 14.74 -5.22 -12.11
N GLY A 78 15.10 -3.94 -12.29
CA GLY A 78 14.35 -3.01 -13.12
C GLY A 78 13.15 -2.37 -12.43
N VAL A 79 11.97 -2.47 -13.06
CA VAL A 79 10.71 -1.92 -12.54
C VAL A 79 9.60 -2.96 -12.72
N LEU A 80 8.77 -3.12 -11.69
CA LEU A 80 7.60 -4.00 -11.67
C LEU A 80 6.32 -3.17 -11.78
N ARG A 81 5.52 -3.35 -12.83
CA ARG A 81 4.16 -2.79 -12.88
C ARG A 81 3.31 -3.54 -11.87
N ILE A 82 2.85 -2.85 -10.83
CA ILE A 82 2.18 -3.51 -9.71
C ILE A 82 0.76 -3.87 -10.15
N GLU A 83 0.40 -5.14 -10.00
CA GLU A 83 -0.92 -5.68 -10.27
C GLU A 83 -1.61 -6.17 -8.99
N GLY A 84 -0.82 -6.42 -7.94
CA GLY A 84 -1.33 -6.76 -6.62
C GLY A 84 -0.25 -6.75 -5.55
N ILE A 85 -0.70 -6.78 -4.30
CA ILE A 85 0.14 -6.92 -3.11
C ILE A 85 -0.50 -7.97 -2.20
N GLY A 86 0.32 -8.68 -1.43
CA GLY A 86 -0.12 -9.60 -0.39
C GLY A 86 0.82 -9.57 0.80
N PHE A 87 0.40 -10.17 1.91
CA PHE A 87 1.25 -10.40 3.06
C PHE A 87 1.04 -11.80 3.62
N PHE A 88 2.01 -12.26 4.40
CA PHE A 88 1.91 -13.50 5.14
C PHE A 88 2.59 -13.33 6.50
N ASP A 89 1.84 -13.64 7.56
CA ASP A 89 2.32 -13.43 8.92
C ASP A 89 3.54 -14.32 9.23
N PRO A 90 4.51 -13.81 10.01
CA PRO A 90 4.50 -12.51 10.65
C PRO A 90 5.20 -11.39 9.85
N ASP A 91 5.92 -11.73 8.78
CA ASP A 91 6.99 -10.86 8.26
C ASP A 91 7.15 -10.80 6.73
N ILE A 92 6.33 -11.49 5.93
CA ILE A 92 6.46 -11.51 4.47
C ILE A 92 5.49 -10.53 3.81
N VAL A 93 6.00 -9.73 2.88
CA VAL A 93 5.22 -8.92 1.94
C VAL A 93 5.54 -9.36 0.52
N THR A 94 4.52 -9.48 -0.32
CA THR A 94 4.64 -9.93 -1.70
C THR A 94 4.06 -8.90 -2.66
N PHE A 95 4.76 -8.62 -3.74
CA PHE A 95 4.29 -7.81 -4.87
C PHE A 95 4.12 -8.68 -6.11
N TYR A 96 2.96 -8.56 -6.76
CA TYR A 96 2.64 -9.25 -7.99
C TYR A 96 2.58 -8.25 -9.13
N GLY A 97 3.06 -8.64 -10.30
CA GLY A 97 3.03 -7.76 -11.45
C GLY A 97 3.66 -8.31 -12.70
N THR A 98 3.96 -7.38 -13.60
CA THR A 98 4.67 -7.62 -14.86
C THR A 98 5.95 -6.78 -14.89
N ASP A 99 7.05 -7.39 -15.35
CA ASP A 99 8.30 -6.67 -15.54
C ASP A 99 8.30 -5.84 -16.84
N THR A 100 9.41 -5.19 -17.16
CA THR A 100 9.56 -4.38 -18.38
C THR A 100 9.47 -5.18 -19.68
N THR A 101 9.55 -6.51 -19.63
CA THR A 101 9.38 -7.41 -20.78
C THR A 101 7.94 -7.93 -20.90
N GLY A 102 7.06 -7.59 -19.96
CA GLY A 102 5.72 -8.13 -19.84
C GLY A 102 5.66 -9.51 -19.18
N ALA A 103 6.78 -10.00 -18.62
CA ALA A 103 6.81 -11.30 -17.97
C ALA A 103 6.19 -11.22 -16.57
N LYS A 104 5.33 -12.19 -16.25
CA LYS A 104 4.73 -12.34 -14.92
C LYS A 104 5.84 -12.49 -13.88
N THR A 105 5.87 -11.55 -12.95
CA THR A 105 6.93 -11.42 -11.94
C THR A 105 6.32 -11.27 -10.56
N GLN A 106 6.98 -11.88 -9.59
CA GLN A 106 6.63 -11.78 -8.18
C GLN A 106 7.87 -11.41 -7.39
N LEU A 107 7.76 -10.39 -6.55
CA LEU A 107 8.78 -10.00 -5.60
C LEU A 107 8.31 -10.36 -4.19
N ILE A 108 9.08 -11.17 -3.49
CA ILE A 108 8.82 -11.58 -2.11
C ILE A 108 9.90 -10.94 -1.24
N GLN A 109 9.50 -10.16 -0.24
CA GLN A 109 10.43 -9.48 0.67
C GLN A 109 10.04 -9.72 2.12
N HIS A 110 11.04 -9.86 2.98
CA HIS A 110 10.86 -9.75 4.42
C HIS A 110 10.65 -8.27 4.78
N VAL A 111 9.74 -7.97 5.70
CA VAL A 111 9.34 -6.61 6.08
C VAL A 111 10.51 -5.75 6.59
N SER A 112 11.49 -6.36 7.25
CA SER A 112 12.70 -5.64 7.71
C SER A 112 13.64 -5.20 6.58
N GLN A 113 13.49 -5.77 5.38
CA GLN A 113 14.26 -5.46 4.18
C GLN A 113 13.47 -4.60 3.18
N LEU A 114 12.21 -4.27 3.53
CA LEU A 114 11.29 -3.59 2.66
C LEU A 114 11.84 -2.21 2.29
N ASN A 115 12.09 -2.04 1.00
CA ASN A 115 12.44 -0.78 0.39
C ASN A 115 11.59 -0.63 -0.87
N VAL A 116 10.73 0.38 -0.90
CA VAL A 116 9.74 0.56 -1.98
C VAL A 116 9.90 1.94 -2.58
N MET A 117 10.04 1.98 -3.91
CA MET A 117 9.98 3.21 -4.69
C MET A 117 8.80 3.12 -5.64
N LEU A 118 7.83 4.03 -5.50
CA LEU A 118 6.73 4.17 -6.46
C LEU A 118 7.16 5.09 -7.61
N ARG A 119 6.92 4.65 -8.85
CA ARG A 119 7.24 5.39 -10.07
C ARG A 119 6.01 5.48 -10.95
N ALA A 120 5.84 6.61 -11.62
CA ALA A 120 4.88 6.77 -12.69
C ALA A 120 5.48 6.22 -13.98
N LEU A 121 4.91 5.16 -14.55
CA LEU A 121 5.30 4.64 -15.85
C LEU A 121 4.26 4.98 -16.90
N ALA A 122 4.70 5.39 -18.08
CA ALA A 122 3.82 5.53 -19.22
C ALA A 122 3.09 4.20 -19.49
N ARG A 123 1.81 4.32 -19.85
CA ARG A 123 0.99 3.19 -20.28
C ARG A 123 1.60 2.56 -21.54
N GLU A 124 1.67 1.22 -21.55
CA GLU A 124 2.26 0.47 -22.68
C GLU A 124 1.42 0.56 -23.95
N VAL A 125 0.10 0.64 -23.79
CA VAL A 125 -0.84 0.76 -24.90
C VAL A 125 -1.64 2.05 -24.72
N LYS A 126 -1.68 2.88 -25.76
CA LYS A 126 -2.72 3.90 -25.92
C LYS A 126 -4.03 3.20 -26.26
N SER A 127 -4.59 2.51 -25.27
CA SER A 127 -5.90 1.87 -25.33
C SER A 127 -6.93 2.84 -24.77
N ASP A 128 -8.15 2.79 -25.31
CA ASP A 128 -9.32 3.50 -24.77
C ASP A 128 -9.72 2.98 -23.39
N GLU A 129 -9.10 1.90 -22.91
CA GLU A 129 -9.26 1.43 -21.53
C GLU A 129 -8.74 2.48 -20.52
N PRO A 130 -9.39 2.63 -19.36
CA PRO A 130 -8.88 3.48 -18.29
C PRO A 130 -7.54 2.94 -17.74
N PRO A 131 -6.67 3.80 -17.19
CA PRO A 131 -5.42 3.38 -16.57
C PRO A 131 -5.70 2.37 -15.44
N ARG A 132 -4.82 1.38 -15.28
CA ARG A 132 -4.91 0.46 -14.13
C ARG A 132 -4.55 1.23 -12.86
N ARG A 133 -5.54 1.31 -11.97
CA ARG A 133 -5.46 1.95 -10.65
C ARG A 133 -5.72 0.90 -9.57
N ILE A 134 -4.66 0.23 -9.12
CA ILE A 134 -4.79 -0.89 -8.18
C ILE A 134 -5.00 -0.39 -6.74
N GLY A 135 -4.49 0.79 -6.39
CA GLY A 135 -4.52 1.31 -5.03
C GLY A 135 -5.94 1.50 -4.51
N PHE A 136 -6.86 1.95 -5.37
CA PHE A 136 -8.27 2.09 -4.98
C PHE A 136 -8.98 0.74 -4.79
N ARG A 137 -8.65 -0.27 -5.62
CA ARG A 137 -9.21 -1.62 -5.46
C ARG A 137 -8.71 -2.26 -4.17
N LEU A 138 -7.41 -2.15 -3.93
CA LEU A 138 -6.77 -2.65 -2.72
C LEU A 138 -7.31 -1.94 -1.47
N ALA A 139 -7.52 -0.63 -1.53
CA ALA A 139 -8.12 0.12 -0.42
C ALA A 139 -9.57 -0.30 -0.15
N ALA A 140 -10.37 -0.52 -1.20
CA ALA A 140 -11.73 -1.05 -1.03
C ALA A 140 -11.74 -2.47 -0.43
N ASP A 141 -10.80 -3.33 -0.83
CA ASP A 141 -10.66 -4.67 -0.26
C ASP A 141 -10.27 -4.62 1.23
N LEU A 142 -9.50 -3.61 1.66
CA LEU A 142 -9.27 -3.38 3.09
C LEU A 142 -10.60 -3.10 3.80
N GLU A 143 -11.41 -2.15 3.30
CA GLU A 143 -12.71 -1.80 3.90
C GLU A 143 -13.71 -2.98 3.94
N VAL A 144 -13.69 -3.88 2.94
CA VAL A 144 -14.56 -5.07 2.93
C VAL A 144 -14.10 -6.11 3.95
N ASN A 145 -12.80 -6.42 4.00
CA ASN A 145 -12.25 -7.34 4.99
C ASN A 145 -12.44 -6.83 6.43
N GLU A 146 -12.49 -5.50 6.61
CA GLU A 146 -12.87 -4.87 7.88
C GLU A 146 -14.31 -5.19 8.30
N ALA A 147 -15.26 -5.09 7.37
CA ALA A 147 -16.68 -5.36 7.64
C ALA A 147 -16.94 -6.82 8.06
N ASP A 148 -16.12 -7.76 7.61
CA ASP A 148 -16.24 -9.17 7.97
C ASP A 148 -15.56 -9.50 9.32
N ARG A 149 -14.40 -8.90 9.63
CA ARG A 149 -13.77 -9.03 10.97
C ARG A 149 -14.63 -8.47 12.11
N GLY A 150 -15.38 -7.39 11.85
CA GLY A 150 -16.31 -6.82 12.82
C GLY A 150 -17.52 -7.72 13.16
N LYS A 151 -17.85 -8.70 12.31
CA LYS A 151 -18.97 -9.64 12.55
C LYS A 151 -18.54 -10.84 13.40
N GLU A 152 -17.29 -11.29 13.28
CA GLU A 152 -16.79 -12.46 14.01
C GLU A 152 -16.53 -12.20 15.51
N THR A 153 -16.32 -10.93 15.89
CA THR A 153 -16.06 -10.53 17.29
C THR A 153 -17.32 -10.26 18.12
N SER A 154 -18.52 -10.37 17.54
CA SER A 154 -19.82 -10.11 18.20
C SER A 154 -20.63 -11.37 18.58
N THR A 155 -20.01 -12.55 18.65
CA THR A 155 -20.64 -13.80 19.15
C THR A 155 -19.94 -14.30 20.40
#